data_AF-A0A2J7RLE7-F1
#
_entry.id   AF-A0A2J7RLE7-F1
#
_cell.length_a   1.000
_cell.length_b   1.000
_cell.length_c   1.000
_cell.angle_alpha   90.00
_cell.angle_beta   90.00
_cell.angle_gamma   90.00
#
_symmetry.space_group_name_H-M   'P 1'
#
loop_
_entity.id
_entity.type
_entity.pdbx_description
1 polymer ?
#
loop_
_entity_poly.entity_id
_entity_poly.type
_entity_poly.pdbx_seq_one_letter_code
_entity_poly.pdbx_strand_id
1 'polypeptide(L)'
;MHEEILLTLVDDELQNAGNDFQFVEDIRTGRYMKLLTTSKCEEVYCQYLDNSCDDVSLDALLEKSVKAYMDHSCTTPRQQLEVLCMGIASLQAFVQSNWTGPPLERDSAPGSSVICWLQSWYEGSAMNKRQLQDEVTACLVLDGESCCPLMSHPELLLLSRVCLQVCCDRPQPLLSSQWWLLRCLFIHQQVLDEVSPTLHKRVTSLLEELVRCEPLMTKEHNQILFHLEAARIHLFYRHVAKSQEHCKMALKAANMKVELTGALGKKTRFQTKEVAQLTVRVSVAENNRTSVIPTVQP
;
A
#
# COMPACT_ATOMS: atom_id res chain seq x y z
N MET A 1 -9.53 -12.08 -0.72
CA MET A 1 -10.14 -10.73 -0.80
C MET A 1 -9.09 -9.67 -1.12
N HIS A 2 -7.98 -9.55 -0.37
CA HIS A 2 -6.92 -8.58 -0.66
C HIS A 2 -6.27 -8.75 -2.06
N GLU A 3 -6.05 -9.99 -2.51
CA GLU A 3 -5.42 -10.29 -3.81
C GLU A 3 -6.31 -9.94 -5.01
N GLU A 4 -7.60 -10.28 -5.03
CA GLU A 4 -8.53 -9.90 -6.12
C GLU A 4 -8.72 -8.38 -6.24
N ILE A 5 -8.58 -7.65 -5.12
CA ILE A 5 -8.75 -6.20 -5.03
C ILE A 5 -7.54 -5.45 -5.62
N LEU A 6 -6.32 -5.98 -5.39
CA LEU A 6 -5.07 -5.50 -5.99
C LEU A 6 -5.14 -5.43 -7.52
N LEU A 7 -5.85 -6.38 -8.14
CA LEU A 7 -5.94 -6.57 -9.59
C LEU A 7 -6.69 -5.42 -10.28
N THR A 8 -7.81 -4.98 -9.71
CA THR A 8 -8.73 -4.07 -10.40
C THR A 8 -8.17 -2.68 -10.74
N LEU A 9 -7.18 -2.19 -9.98
CA LEU A 9 -6.58 -0.88 -10.18
C LEU A 9 -5.41 -0.89 -11.16
N VAL A 10 -4.66 -1.99 -11.21
CA VAL A 10 -3.52 -2.16 -12.14
C VAL A 10 -4.01 -2.72 -13.49
N ASP A 11 -5.14 -3.44 -13.51
CA ASP A 11 -5.69 -4.10 -14.71
C ASP A 11 -6.09 -3.13 -15.82
N ASP A 12 -6.54 -1.91 -15.50
CA ASP A 12 -6.88 -0.91 -16.53
C ASP A 12 -5.63 -0.31 -17.20
N GLU A 13 -4.52 -0.25 -16.46
CA GLU A 13 -3.23 0.25 -16.95
C GLU A 13 -2.50 -0.83 -17.77
N LEU A 14 -2.74 -2.10 -17.44
CA LEU A 14 -2.27 -3.27 -18.17
C LEU A 14 -2.85 -3.42 -19.57
N GLN A 15 -4.14 -3.14 -19.76
CA GLN A 15 -4.77 -3.22 -21.08
C GLN A 15 -4.09 -2.29 -22.10
N ASN A 16 -3.42 -1.23 -21.62
CA ASN A 16 -2.69 -0.28 -22.45
C ASN A 16 -1.19 -0.62 -22.61
N ALA A 17 -0.62 -1.48 -21.76
CA ALA A 17 0.82 -1.78 -21.72
C ALA A 17 1.24 -3.05 -22.48
N GLY A 18 0.28 -3.86 -22.97
CA GLY A 18 0.53 -5.11 -23.67
C GLY A 18 0.50 -6.32 -22.73
N ASN A 19 -0.11 -7.42 -23.20
CA ASN A 19 -0.62 -8.51 -22.37
C ASN A 19 0.39 -9.35 -21.56
N ASP A 20 1.70 -9.07 -21.58
CA ASP A 20 2.71 -9.84 -20.84
C ASP A 20 3.76 -8.93 -20.19
N PHE A 21 3.40 -8.34 -19.05
CA PHE A 21 4.34 -7.58 -18.23
C PHE A 21 4.67 -8.36 -16.94
N GLN A 22 5.85 -8.98 -16.92
CA GLN A 22 6.31 -9.91 -15.87
C GLN A 22 6.19 -9.32 -14.45
N PHE A 23 6.42 -8.02 -14.27
CA PHE A 23 6.34 -7.35 -12.97
C PHE A 23 4.93 -7.40 -12.39
N VAL A 24 3.93 -7.19 -13.25
CA VAL A 24 2.54 -7.30 -12.80
C VAL A 24 2.25 -8.73 -12.40
N GLU A 25 2.64 -9.71 -13.21
CA GLU A 25 2.41 -11.12 -12.87
C GLU A 25 3.10 -11.51 -11.55
N ASP A 26 4.30 -10.99 -11.30
CA ASP A 26 4.99 -11.17 -10.02
C ASP A 26 4.22 -10.51 -8.85
N ILE A 27 3.59 -9.35 -9.04
CA ILE A 27 2.68 -8.76 -8.03
C ILE A 27 1.44 -9.63 -7.84
N ARG A 28 0.79 -10.10 -8.91
CA ARG A 28 -0.43 -10.94 -8.86
C ARG A 28 -0.19 -12.23 -8.08
N THR A 29 0.97 -12.82 -8.27
CA THR A 29 1.37 -14.10 -7.66
C THR A 29 2.06 -13.95 -6.31
N GLY A 30 2.13 -12.72 -5.77
CA GLY A 30 2.79 -12.46 -4.48
C GLY A 30 4.32 -12.63 -4.50
N ARG A 31 4.94 -12.72 -5.68
CA ARG A 31 6.40 -12.88 -5.86
C ARG A 31 7.11 -11.53 -5.79
N TYR A 32 6.85 -10.75 -4.75
CA TYR A 32 7.36 -9.38 -4.60
C TYR A 32 8.89 -9.34 -4.57
N MET A 33 9.53 -10.21 -3.78
CA MET A 33 10.99 -10.24 -3.67
C MET A 33 11.67 -10.66 -4.99
N LYS A 34 11.02 -11.50 -5.79
CA LYS A 34 11.52 -11.86 -7.12
C LYS A 34 11.58 -10.63 -8.03
N LEU A 35 10.54 -9.79 -8.01
CA LEU A 35 10.50 -8.52 -8.75
C LEU A 35 11.60 -7.57 -8.25
N LEU A 36 11.69 -7.37 -6.93
CA LEU A 36 12.62 -6.41 -6.30
C LEU A 36 14.10 -6.81 -6.41
N THR A 37 14.37 -8.05 -6.80
CA THR A 37 15.74 -8.57 -7.02
C THR A 37 16.09 -8.72 -8.50
N THR A 38 15.26 -8.21 -9.40
CA THR A 38 15.58 -8.16 -10.83
C THR A 38 16.69 -7.14 -11.11
N SER A 39 17.50 -7.40 -12.15
CA SER A 39 18.51 -6.45 -12.64
C SER A 39 17.92 -5.09 -13.04
N LYS A 40 16.64 -5.06 -13.40
CA LYS A 40 15.92 -3.82 -13.69
C LYS A 40 15.77 -2.93 -12.46
N CYS A 41 15.61 -3.49 -11.25
CA CYS A 41 15.62 -2.67 -10.04
C CYS A 41 16.99 -2.01 -9.84
N GLU A 42 18.07 -2.76 -10.05
CA GLU A 42 19.44 -2.22 -9.98
C GLU A 42 19.68 -1.14 -11.03
N GLU A 43 19.12 -1.28 -12.23
CA GLU A 43 19.15 -0.25 -13.27
C GLU A 43 18.43 1.04 -12.82
N VAL A 44 17.22 0.93 -12.27
CA VAL A 44 16.44 2.10 -11.82
C VAL A 44 17.11 2.83 -10.65
N TYR A 45 17.68 2.08 -9.71
CA TYR A 45 18.21 2.65 -8.49
C TYR A 45 19.71 2.94 -8.54
N CYS A 46 20.55 2.08 -9.11
CA CYS A 46 22.01 2.24 -9.01
C CYS A 46 22.61 2.98 -10.21
N GLN A 47 22.03 2.86 -11.42
CA GLN A 47 22.64 3.40 -12.64
C GLN A 47 22.76 4.94 -12.63
N TYR A 48 21.83 5.63 -11.96
CA TYR A 48 21.74 7.10 -11.96
C TYR A 48 22.18 7.72 -10.63
N LEU A 49 22.70 6.91 -9.71
CA LEU A 49 23.34 7.37 -8.48
C LEU A 49 24.80 7.73 -8.78
N ASP A 50 25.02 8.90 -9.39
CA ASP A 50 26.36 9.47 -9.53
C ASP A 50 26.96 9.82 -8.16
N ASN A 51 28.28 9.59 -8.02
CA ASN A 51 29.11 10.01 -6.88
C ASN A 51 28.98 11.52 -6.62
N SER A 52 27.98 11.97 -5.85
CA SER A 52 27.86 13.38 -5.49
C SER A 52 27.19 13.64 -4.15
N CYS A 53 27.99 14.32 -3.31
CA CYS A 53 27.69 15.13 -2.12
C CYS A 53 27.50 14.39 -0.78
N ASP A 54 28.33 14.79 0.19
CA ASP A 54 28.37 14.34 1.58
C ASP A 54 27.13 14.73 2.43
N ASP A 55 26.08 15.33 1.85
CA ASP A 55 25.01 16.00 2.60
C ASP A 55 23.59 15.85 2.03
N VAL A 56 23.34 14.82 1.21
CA VAL A 56 21.99 14.50 0.69
C VAL A 56 21.45 13.26 1.39
N SER A 57 20.21 13.30 1.88
CA SER A 57 19.54 12.16 2.51
C SER A 57 19.34 11.01 1.53
N LEU A 58 19.31 9.78 2.03
CA LEU A 58 19.15 8.57 1.22
C LEU A 58 17.86 8.61 0.37
N ASP A 59 16.76 9.12 0.92
CA ASP A 59 15.48 9.21 0.22
C ASP A 59 15.53 10.15 -0.99
N ALA A 60 16.19 11.31 -0.86
CA ALA A 60 16.39 12.26 -1.95
C ALA A 60 17.30 11.69 -3.06
N LEU A 61 18.30 10.89 -2.71
CA LEU A 61 19.15 10.19 -3.68
C LEU A 61 18.35 9.14 -4.46
N LEU A 62 17.59 8.30 -3.77
CA LEU A 62 16.72 7.30 -4.39
C LEU A 62 15.68 7.98 -5.30
N GLU A 63 15.07 9.08 -4.83
CA GLU A 63 14.12 9.86 -5.61
C GLU A 63 14.74 10.43 -6.89
N LYS A 64 15.96 10.99 -6.80
CA LYS A 64 16.71 11.47 -7.95
C LYS A 64 16.96 10.35 -8.97
N SER A 65 17.34 9.15 -8.51
CA SER A 65 17.59 8.02 -9.41
C SER A 65 16.33 7.55 -10.12
N VAL A 66 15.22 7.40 -9.39
CA VAL A 66 13.93 6.98 -9.96
C VAL A 66 13.44 8.02 -10.98
N LYS A 67 13.58 9.32 -10.69
CA LYS A 67 13.24 10.40 -11.64
C LYS A 67 14.11 10.32 -12.90
N ALA A 68 15.42 10.16 -12.73
CA ALA A 68 16.36 10.05 -13.84
C ALA A 68 16.01 8.85 -14.76
N TYR A 69 15.65 7.70 -14.20
CA TYR A 69 15.18 6.55 -14.96
C TYR A 69 13.91 6.85 -15.78
N MET A 70 12.92 7.51 -15.18
CA MET A 70 11.67 7.86 -15.87
C MET A 70 11.82 8.92 -16.97
N ASP A 71 12.86 9.75 -16.86
CA ASP A 71 13.19 10.79 -17.84
C ASP A 71 14.16 10.30 -18.92
N HIS A 72 14.85 9.18 -18.68
CA HIS A 72 15.77 8.58 -19.64
C HIS A 72 15.00 8.00 -20.83
N SER A 73 15.29 8.51 -22.04
CA SER A 73 14.72 8.03 -23.32
C SER A 73 13.19 8.16 -23.42
N CYS A 74 12.67 9.39 -23.59
CA CYS A 74 11.25 9.72 -23.86
C CYS A 74 10.24 8.93 -23.01
N THR A 75 9.80 9.49 -21.86
CA THR A 75 8.87 8.89 -20.89
C THR A 75 7.87 7.92 -21.52
N THR A 76 8.14 6.62 -21.38
CA THR A 76 7.20 5.60 -21.85
C THR A 76 6.22 5.27 -20.72
N PRO A 77 4.92 5.03 -21.01
CA PRO A 77 3.97 4.47 -20.02
C PRO A 77 4.51 3.21 -19.33
N ARG A 78 5.38 2.47 -20.01
CA ARG A 78 6.09 1.30 -19.49
C ARG A 78 7.03 1.63 -18.33
N GLN A 79 7.87 2.66 -18.41
CA GLN A 79 8.77 3.02 -17.30
C GLN A 79 8.00 3.46 -16.06
N GLN A 80 6.90 4.20 -16.24
CA GLN A 80 6.02 4.56 -15.14
C GLN A 80 5.40 3.30 -14.50
N LEU A 81 4.95 2.34 -15.31
CA LEU A 81 4.38 1.09 -14.84
C LEU A 81 5.42 0.22 -14.13
N GLU A 82 6.66 0.17 -14.61
CA GLU A 82 7.78 -0.52 -13.97
C GLU A 82 8.02 0.03 -12.56
N VAL A 83 8.15 1.35 -12.42
CA VAL A 83 8.36 1.99 -11.11
C VAL A 83 7.14 1.85 -10.21
N LEU A 84 5.93 1.98 -10.75
CA LEU A 84 4.69 1.76 -10.00
C LEU A 84 4.69 0.34 -9.42
N CYS A 85 5.02 -0.66 -10.23
CA CYS A 85 5.12 -2.05 -9.81
C CYS A 85 6.21 -2.26 -8.73
N MET A 86 7.37 -1.63 -8.87
CA MET A 86 8.41 -1.65 -7.84
C MET A 86 7.91 -1.05 -6.51
N GLY A 87 7.19 0.06 -6.57
CA GLY A 87 6.59 0.70 -5.39
C GLY A 87 5.51 -0.14 -4.71
N ILE A 88 4.65 -0.79 -5.51
CA ILE A 88 3.62 -1.72 -5.03
C ILE A 88 4.26 -2.96 -4.41
N ALA A 89 5.21 -3.60 -5.10
CA ALA A 89 5.89 -4.79 -4.59
C ALA A 89 6.63 -4.49 -3.29
N SER A 90 7.28 -3.33 -3.18
CA SER A 90 7.94 -2.89 -1.94
C SER A 90 6.92 -2.70 -0.81
N LEU A 91 5.77 -2.07 -1.08
CA LEU A 91 4.71 -1.90 -0.08
C LEU A 91 4.16 -3.24 0.40
N GLN A 92 3.85 -4.13 -0.54
CA GLN A 92 3.25 -5.43 -0.23
C GLN A 92 4.24 -6.34 0.51
N ALA A 93 5.52 -6.34 0.13
CA ALA A 93 6.56 -7.05 0.84
C ALA A 93 6.73 -6.53 2.28
N PHE A 94 6.67 -5.20 2.48
CA PHE A 94 6.71 -4.58 3.81
C PHE A 94 5.49 -4.98 4.65
N VAL A 95 4.29 -4.97 4.06
CA VAL A 95 3.07 -5.38 4.77
C VAL A 95 3.11 -6.86 5.12
N GLN A 96 3.64 -7.68 4.21
CA GLN A 96 3.84 -9.10 4.41
C GLN A 96 4.77 -9.39 5.59
N SER A 97 5.92 -8.72 5.67
CA SER A 97 6.88 -8.94 6.75
C SER A 97 6.42 -8.45 8.12
N ASN A 98 5.55 -7.44 8.18
CA ASN A 98 5.16 -6.81 9.44
C ASN A 98 3.79 -7.25 9.97
N TRP A 99 2.82 -7.59 9.12
CA TRP A 99 1.44 -7.85 9.56
C TRP A 99 0.82 -9.15 9.08
N THR A 100 0.99 -9.52 7.80
CA THR A 100 0.21 -10.66 7.25
C THR A 100 0.96 -11.98 7.28
N GLY A 101 2.30 -11.95 7.17
CA GLY A 101 3.11 -13.14 6.93
C GLY A 101 2.82 -13.79 5.56
N PRO A 102 3.52 -14.89 5.23
CA PRO A 102 4.67 -15.47 5.95
C PRO A 102 5.92 -14.56 5.88
N PRO A 103 6.95 -14.77 6.74
CA PRO A 103 8.22 -14.04 6.65
C PRO A 103 8.86 -14.14 5.27
N LEU A 104 9.65 -13.13 4.89
CA LEU A 104 10.34 -13.12 3.61
C LEU A 104 11.44 -14.19 3.60
N GLU A 105 11.56 -14.96 2.53
CA GLU A 105 12.49 -16.11 2.42
C GLU A 105 13.98 -15.73 2.61
N ARG A 106 14.32 -14.43 2.54
CA ARG A 106 15.66 -13.88 2.67
C ARG A 106 15.86 -13.10 3.98
N ASP A 107 15.36 -13.60 5.10
CA ASP A 107 15.83 -13.15 6.42
C ASP A 107 17.33 -13.50 6.55
N SER A 108 18.14 -12.61 5.99
CA SER A 108 19.58 -12.58 6.11
C SER A 108 19.93 -12.21 7.55
N ALA A 109 21.21 -12.31 7.92
CA ALA A 109 21.66 -12.04 9.29
C ALA A 109 21.07 -10.75 9.88
N PRO A 110 20.79 -10.68 11.19
CA PRO A 110 20.17 -9.53 11.84
C PRO A 110 20.87 -8.22 11.44
N GLY A 111 20.11 -7.25 10.91
CA GLY A 111 20.61 -5.93 10.52
C GLY A 111 21.04 -5.77 9.06
N SER A 112 20.97 -6.83 8.25
CA SER A 112 21.18 -6.73 6.79
C SER A 112 19.88 -6.43 6.04
N SER A 113 19.98 -5.64 4.96
CA SER A 113 18.85 -5.34 4.08
C SER A 113 18.43 -6.58 3.28
N VAL A 114 17.12 -6.81 3.11
CA VAL A 114 16.60 -7.86 2.21
C VAL A 114 16.78 -7.51 0.73
N ILE A 115 17.17 -6.27 0.46
CA ILE A 115 17.46 -5.73 -0.86
C ILE A 115 18.98 -5.70 -1.04
N CYS A 116 19.54 -6.80 -1.56
CA CYS A 116 20.99 -7.01 -1.65
C CYS A 116 21.71 -5.92 -2.48
N TRP A 117 21.08 -5.43 -3.54
CA TRP A 117 21.66 -4.37 -4.37
C TRP A 117 21.78 -3.05 -3.61
N LEU A 118 20.80 -2.73 -2.74
CA LEU A 118 20.82 -1.52 -1.93
C LEU A 118 21.92 -1.61 -0.87
N GLN A 119 22.05 -2.78 -0.23
CA GLN A 119 23.14 -3.05 0.71
C GLN A 119 24.50 -2.87 0.03
N SER A 120 24.69 -3.51 -1.13
CA SER A 120 25.96 -3.51 -1.87
C SER A 120 26.32 -2.10 -2.36
N TRP A 121 25.34 -1.35 -2.86
CA TRP A 121 25.53 0.04 -3.26
C TRP A 121 25.90 0.92 -2.07
N TYR A 122 25.17 0.81 -0.96
CA TYR A 122 25.41 1.64 0.22
C TYR A 122 26.80 1.40 0.83
N GLU A 123 27.23 0.14 0.94
CA GLU A 123 28.58 -0.24 1.41
C GLU A 123 29.70 0.34 0.53
N GLY A 124 29.48 0.40 -0.79
CA GLY A 124 30.40 1.01 -1.74
C GLY A 124 30.31 2.54 -1.83
N SER A 125 29.32 3.16 -1.19
CA SER A 125 29.07 4.60 -1.26
C SER A 125 29.81 5.39 -0.18
N ALA A 126 29.92 6.71 -0.37
CA ALA A 126 30.43 7.63 0.66
C ALA A 126 29.56 7.72 1.93
N MET A 127 28.32 7.18 1.90
CA MET A 127 27.38 7.21 3.01
C MET A 127 27.64 6.13 4.06
N ASN A 128 28.52 5.15 3.79
CA ASN A 128 28.79 3.98 4.65
C ASN A 128 29.36 4.28 6.05
N LYS A 129 29.36 5.55 6.47
CA LYS A 129 29.73 6.03 7.80
C LYS A 129 28.80 5.50 8.91
N ARG A 130 27.55 5.12 8.58
CA ARG A 130 26.53 4.55 9.48
C ARG A 130 25.95 3.25 8.93
N GLN A 131 25.17 2.51 9.72
CA GLN A 131 24.43 1.36 9.20
C GLN A 131 23.31 1.83 8.26
N LEU A 132 23.11 1.11 7.15
CA LEU A 132 22.04 1.41 6.18
C LEU A 132 20.67 1.51 6.87
N GLN A 133 20.40 0.62 7.83
CA GLN A 133 19.14 0.57 8.56
C GLN A 133 18.89 1.85 9.39
N ASP A 134 19.93 2.44 9.97
CA ASP A 134 19.81 3.71 10.71
C ASP A 134 19.45 4.85 9.74
N GLU A 135 20.09 4.88 8.58
CA GLU A 135 19.88 5.91 7.55
C GLU A 135 18.47 5.80 6.94
N VAL A 136 18.02 4.59 6.66
CA VAL A 136 16.65 4.30 6.19
C VAL A 136 15.62 4.73 7.23
N THR A 137 15.85 4.38 8.50
CA THR A 137 14.93 4.73 9.59
C THR A 137 14.86 6.24 9.78
N ALA A 138 16.00 6.95 9.69
CA ALA A 138 16.04 8.40 9.72
C ALA A 138 15.20 9.04 8.61
N CYS A 139 15.16 8.43 7.42
CA CYS A 139 14.31 8.89 6.31
C CYS A 139 12.81 8.63 6.53
N LEU A 140 12.42 7.82 7.51
CA LEU A 140 11.02 7.53 7.84
C LEU A 140 10.53 8.32 9.06
N VAL A 141 11.41 8.92 9.84
CA VAL A 141 11.04 9.85 10.92
C VAL A 141 10.40 11.10 10.31
N LEU A 142 9.21 11.47 10.82
CA LEU A 142 8.49 12.66 10.38
C LEU A 142 7.92 13.40 11.58
N ASP A 143 7.92 14.74 11.50
CA ASP A 143 7.39 15.63 12.53
C ASP A 143 8.00 15.41 13.93
N GLY A 144 9.20 14.82 14.01
CA GLY A 144 9.88 14.49 15.27
C GLY A 144 9.50 13.13 15.86
N GLU A 145 8.61 12.38 15.21
CA GLU A 145 8.11 11.09 15.69
C GLU A 145 9.00 9.93 15.23
N SER A 146 9.40 9.09 16.18
CA SER A 146 10.14 7.86 15.90
C SER A 146 9.28 6.81 15.21
N CYS A 147 9.94 5.93 14.46
CA CYS A 147 9.33 4.72 13.93
C CYS A 147 9.34 3.58 14.96
N CYS A 148 8.38 2.69 14.85
CA CYS A 148 8.26 1.49 15.65
C CYS A 148 9.55 0.65 15.57
N PRO A 149 10.23 0.37 16.70
CA PRO A 149 11.51 -0.34 16.69
C PRO A 149 11.37 -1.83 16.33
N LEU A 150 10.14 -2.36 16.31
CA LEU A 150 9.84 -3.73 15.92
C LEU A 150 9.55 -3.89 14.42
N MET A 151 9.61 -2.81 13.64
CA MET A 151 9.37 -2.89 12.20
C MET A 151 10.47 -3.71 11.51
N SER A 152 10.06 -4.62 10.65
CA SER A 152 10.96 -5.43 9.82
C SER A 152 11.11 -4.78 8.44
N HIS A 153 12.35 -4.70 7.96
CA HIS A 153 12.72 -4.23 6.62
C HIS A 153 12.19 -2.83 6.25
N PRO A 154 12.53 -1.77 7.02
CA PRO A 154 12.07 -0.41 6.75
C PRO A 154 12.48 0.10 5.36
N GLU A 155 13.50 -0.49 4.74
CA GLU A 155 13.94 -0.15 3.38
C GLU A 155 12.82 -0.37 2.35
N LEU A 156 11.95 -1.37 2.57
CA LEU A 156 10.82 -1.66 1.68
C LEU A 156 9.78 -0.53 1.73
N LEU A 157 9.51 0.01 2.92
CA LEU A 157 8.59 1.14 3.06
C LEU A 157 9.18 2.41 2.44
N LEU A 158 10.48 2.64 2.62
CA LEU A 158 11.18 3.79 2.02
C LEU A 158 11.14 3.72 0.49
N LEU A 159 11.52 2.59 -0.10
CA LEU A 159 11.49 2.38 -1.56
C LEU A 159 10.06 2.54 -2.11
N SER A 160 9.06 2.00 -1.40
CA SER A 160 7.66 2.19 -1.77
C SER A 160 7.27 3.67 -1.81
N ARG A 161 7.59 4.43 -0.75
CA ARG A 161 7.28 5.86 -0.65
C ARG A 161 7.91 6.63 -1.79
N VAL A 162 9.19 6.39 -2.08
CA VAL A 162 9.93 7.04 -3.18
C VAL A 162 9.30 6.72 -4.53
N CYS A 163 9.12 5.45 -4.88
CA CYS A 163 8.55 5.06 -6.18
C CYS A 163 7.16 5.68 -6.41
N LEU A 164 6.27 5.53 -5.43
CA LEU A 164 4.87 5.93 -5.58
C LEU A 164 4.71 7.45 -5.59
N GLN A 165 5.54 8.17 -4.83
CA GLN A 165 5.58 9.63 -4.87
C GLN A 165 6.06 10.12 -6.24
N VAL A 166 7.14 9.56 -6.78
CA VAL A 166 7.65 9.92 -8.11
C VAL A 166 6.63 9.61 -9.21
N CYS A 167 5.92 8.49 -9.14
CA CYS A 167 4.82 8.17 -10.06
C CYS A 167 3.70 9.24 -10.01
N CYS A 168 3.35 9.74 -8.81
CA CYS A 168 2.31 10.75 -8.64
C CYS A 168 2.73 12.15 -9.10
N ASP A 169 4.01 12.48 -9.00
CA ASP A 169 4.55 13.81 -9.38
C ASP A 169 4.72 13.98 -10.90
N ARG A 170 4.42 12.95 -11.70
CA ARG A 170 4.47 13.03 -13.16
C ARG A 170 3.35 13.95 -13.69
N PRO A 171 3.60 14.67 -14.80
CA PRO A 171 2.56 15.48 -15.45
C PRO A 171 1.34 14.67 -15.90
N GLN A 172 1.56 13.39 -16.25
CA GLN A 172 0.53 12.43 -16.63
C GLN A 172 0.75 11.16 -15.80
N PRO A 173 0.32 11.14 -14.53
CA PRO A 173 0.52 10.00 -13.66
C PRO A 173 -0.42 8.86 -14.09
N LEU A 174 0.01 7.63 -13.86
CA LEU A 174 -0.86 6.46 -13.98
C LEU A 174 -2.04 6.59 -12.99
N LEU A 175 -3.22 6.19 -13.44
CA LEU A 175 -4.50 6.39 -12.76
C LEU A 175 -4.48 5.89 -11.30
N SER A 176 -3.88 4.73 -11.06
CA SER A 176 -3.81 4.06 -9.77
C SER A 176 -2.70 4.60 -8.84
N SER A 177 -1.79 5.43 -9.34
CA SER A 177 -0.60 5.90 -8.59
C SER A 177 -0.98 6.58 -7.28
N GLN A 178 -1.95 7.50 -7.33
CA GLN A 178 -2.38 8.27 -6.16
C GLN A 178 -3.02 7.39 -5.09
N TRP A 179 -3.72 6.32 -5.50
CA TRP A 179 -4.34 5.38 -4.58
C TRP A 179 -3.28 4.50 -3.90
N TRP A 180 -2.28 4.06 -4.66
CA TRP A 180 -1.15 3.34 -4.08
C TRP A 180 -0.34 4.22 -3.13
N LEU A 181 -0.11 5.49 -3.48
CA LEU A 181 0.53 6.44 -2.59
C LEU A 181 -0.30 6.66 -1.31
N LEU A 182 -1.63 6.78 -1.40
CA LEU A 182 -2.51 6.88 -0.24
C LEU A 182 -2.30 5.69 0.72
N ARG A 183 -2.28 4.46 0.18
CA ARG A 183 -2.02 3.25 0.96
C ARG A 183 -0.63 3.26 1.60
N CYS A 184 0.39 3.65 0.85
CA CYS A 184 1.76 3.76 1.34
C CYS A 184 1.88 4.75 2.50
N LEU A 185 1.35 5.98 2.35
CA LEU A 185 1.40 7.00 3.39
C LEU A 185 0.58 6.62 4.63
N PHE A 186 -0.52 5.89 4.45
CA PHE A 186 -1.29 5.40 5.59
C PHE A 186 -0.58 4.26 6.34
N ILE A 187 0.20 3.42 5.64
CA ILE A 187 1.09 2.45 6.27
C ILE A 187 2.25 3.16 6.97
N HIS A 188 2.83 4.19 6.35
CA HIS A 188 3.86 5.02 6.98
C HIS A 188 3.35 5.65 8.28
N GLN A 189 2.13 6.18 8.29
CA GLN A 189 1.52 6.68 9.52
C GLN A 189 1.35 5.58 10.59
N GLN A 190 1.07 4.34 10.21
CA GLN A 190 0.87 3.24 11.17
C GLN A 190 2.17 2.77 11.84
N VAL A 191 3.33 3.11 11.27
CA VAL A 191 4.62 2.75 11.87
C VAL A 191 5.25 3.86 12.70
N LEU A 192 4.68 5.06 12.69
CA LEU A 192 5.10 6.14 13.60
C LEU A 192 4.45 5.95 14.98
N ASP A 193 5.15 6.36 16.03
CA ASP A 193 4.65 6.26 17.41
C ASP A 193 3.40 7.13 17.63
N GLU A 194 3.36 8.32 17.02
CA GLU A 194 2.24 9.26 17.09
C GLU A 194 1.78 9.74 15.70
N VAL A 195 0.65 10.45 15.69
CA VAL A 195 0.07 11.03 14.47
C VAL A 195 0.97 12.13 13.91
N SER A 196 1.39 11.98 12.65
CA SER A 196 2.15 13.00 11.90
C SER A 196 1.18 13.97 11.21
N PRO A 197 1.21 15.28 11.56
CA PRO A 197 0.45 16.30 10.84
C PRO A 197 0.78 16.36 9.34
N THR A 198 2.04 16.12 8.97
CA THR A 198 2.51 16.12 7.58
C THR A 198 1.84 15.00 6.77
N LEU A 199 1.86 13.76 7.29
CA LEU A 199 1.18 12.63 6.67
C LEU A 199 -0.35 12.82 6.66
N HIS A 200 -0.93 13.28 7.77
CA HIS A 200 -2.38 13.51 7.86
C HIS A 200 -2.88 14.49 6.78
N LYS A 201 -2.16 15.60 6.59
CA LYS A 201 -2.48 16.60 5.56
C LYS A 201 -2.42 15.98 4.17
N ARG A 202 -1.34 15.23 3.86
CA ARG A 202 -1.15 14.64 2.53
C ARG A 202 -2.18 13.55 2.24
N VAL A 203 -2.44 12.65 3.19
CA VAL A 203 -3.46 11.59 3.09
C VAL A 203 -4.84 12.19 2.87
N THR A 204 -5.19 13.26 3.59
CA THR A 204 -6.49 13.93 3.41
C THR A 204 -6.63 14.54 2.01
N SER A 205 -5.57 15.19 1.49
CA SER A 205 -5.55 15.70 0.10
C SER A 205 -5.78 14.58 -0.92
N LEU A 206 -5.09 13.45 -0.76
CA LEU A 206 -5.22 12.30 -1.67
C LEU A 206 -6.64 11.71 -1.64
N LEU A 207 -7.28 11.62 -0.48
CA LEU A 207 -8.68 11.18 -0.39
C LEU A 207 -9.62 12.09 -1.17
N GLU A 208 -9.43 13.41 -1.05
CA GLU A 208 -10.22 14.40 -1.77
C GLU A 208 -9.96 14.38 -3.29
N GLU A 209 -8.73 14.14 -3.72
CA GLU A 209 -8.36 13.99 -5.13
C GLU A 209 -8.97 12.71 -5.73
N LEU A 210 -8.82 11.57 -5.05
CA LEU A 210 -9.28 10.27 -5.53
C LEU A 210 -10.79 10.17 -5.66
N VAL A 211 -11.56 10.73 -4.71
CA VAL A 211 -13.04 10.71 -4.81
C VAL A 211 -13.54 11.52 -6.02
N ARG A 212 -12.77 12.52 -6.47
CA ARG A 212 -13.07 13.33 -7.66
C ARG A 212 -12.59 12.69 -8.97
N CYS A 213 -11.83 11.60 -8.91
CA CYS A 213 -11.29 10.91 -10.08
C CYS A 213 -12.38 10.04 -10.71
N GLU A 214 -13.14 10.60 -11.65
CA GLU A 214 -14.25 9.93 -12.34
C GLU A 214 -13.87 8.58 -12.98
N PRO A 215 -12.72 8.41 -13.68
CA PRO A 215 -12.37 7.13 -14.27
C PRO A 215 -12.21 6.01 -13.23
N LEU A 216 -11.63 6.32 -12.06
CA LEU A 216 -11.50 5.35 -10.95
C LEU A 216 -12.85 5.06 -10.30
N MET A 217 -13.65 6.09 -10.09
CA MET A 217 -14.92 6.01 -9.35
C MET A 217 -16.09 5.52 -10.22
N THR A 218 -15.89 5.25 -11.50
CA THR A 218 -16.95 4.70 -12.38
C THR A 218 -17.35 3.27 -11.98
N LYS A 219 -16.39 2.46 -11.52
CA LYS A 219 -16.61 1.06 -11.15
C LYS A 219 -17.17 0.94 -9.73
N GLU A 220 -18.28 0.22 -9.56
CA GLU A 220 -18.92 -0.03 -8.25
C GLU A 220 -17.92 -0.61 -7.23
N HIS A 221 -17.12 -1.58 -7.65
CA HIS A 221 -16.10 -2.20 -6.79
C HIS A 221 -15.10 -1.17 -6.24
N ASN A 222 -14.61 -0.27 -7.10
CA ASN A 222 -13.67 0.78 -6.69
C ASN A 222 -14.31 1.75 -5.70
N GLN A 223 -15.56 2.15 -5.92
CA GLN A 223 -16.28 3.02 -4.98
C GLN A 223 -16.37 2.38 -3.58
N ILE A 224 -16.74 1.09 -3.52
CA ILE A 224 -16.83 0.35 -2.25
C ILE A 224 -15.47 0.34 -1.56
N LEU A 225 -14.41 -0.06 -2.27
CA LEU A 225 -13.06 -0.13 -1.72
C LEU A 225 -12.55 1.21 -1.23
N PHE A 226 -12.68 2.24 -2.05
CA PHE A 226 -12.24 3.59 -1.73
C PHE A 226 -12.91 4.07 -0.44
N HIS A 227 -14.23 3.92 -0.33
CA HIS A 227 -14.96 4.35 0.86
C HIS A 227 -14.63 3.52 2.10
N LEU A 228 -14.35 2.22 1.97
CA LEU A 228 -13.88 1.42 3.10
C LEU A 228 -12.50 1.86 3.59
N GLU A 229 -11.56 2.13 2.67
CA GLU A 229 -10.24 2.65 3.00
C GLU A 229 -10.32 4.06 3.62
N ALA A 230 -11.10 4.97 3.02
CA ALA A 230 -11.35 6.31 3.55
C ALA A 230 -11.98 6.27 4.95
N ALA A 231 -12.95 5.37 5.18
CA ALA A 231 -13.56 5.19 6.48
C ALA A 231 -12.55 4.73 7.53
N ARG A 232 -11.69 3.76 7.21
CA ARG A 232 -10.61 3.27 8.09
C ARG A 232 -9.61 4.39 8.41
N ILE A 233 -9.18 5.16 7.40
CA ILE A 233 -8.24 6.26 7.57
C ILE A 233 -8.83 7.34 8.48
N HIS A 234 -10.06 7.78 8.23
CA HIS A 234 -10.71 8.77 9.08
C HIS A 234 -10.92 8.27 10.52
N LEU A 235 -11.24 6.99 10.70
CA LEU A 235 -11.35 6.40 12.03
C LEU A 235 -10.01 6.41 12.77
N PHE A 236 -8.91 6.09 12.09
CA PHE A 236 -7.55 6.16 12.65
C PHE A 236 -7.24 7.57 13.18
N TYR A 237 -7.56 8.62 12.40
CA TYR A 237 -7.42 10.01 12.83
C TYR A 237 -8.55 10.52 13.74
N ARG A 238 -9.36 9.62 14.33
CA ARG A 238 -10.46 9.94 15.27
C ARG A 238 -11.58 10.80 14.69
N HIS A 239 -11.69 10.89 13.36
CA HIS A 239 -12.77 11.59 12.66
C HIS A 239 -13.99 10.66 12.45
N VAL A 240 -14.66 10.31 13.55
CA VAL A 240 -15.74 9.31 13.58
C VAL A 240 -16.90 9.66 12.63
N ALA A 241 -17.30 10.93 12.58
CA ALA A 241 -18.41 11.37 11.72
C ALA A 241 -18.11 11.15 10.21
N LYS A 242 -16.91 11.54 9.76
CA LYS A 242 -16.46 11.32 8.37
C LYS A 242 -16.32 9.84 8.05
N SER A 243 -15.78 9.06 8.99
CA SER A 243 -15.69 7.61 8.85
C SER A 243 -17.06 6.98 8.63
N GLN A 244 -18.05 7.37 9.44
CA GLN A 244 -19.42 6.89 9.33
C GLN A 244 -20.09 7.28 7.99
N GLU A 245 -19.81 8.47 7.47
CA GLU A 245 -20.29 8.91 6.16
C GLU A 245 -19.76 8.01 5.05
N HIS A 246 -18.46 7.75 5.01
CA HIS A 246 -17.88 6.83 4.03
C HIS A 246 -18.41 5.40 4.17
N CYS A 247 -18.63 4.90 5.40
CA CYS A 247 -19.30 3.60 5.57
C CYS A 247 -20.70 3.57 4.94
N LYS A 248 -21.48 4.64 5.07
CA LYS A 248 -22.81 4.73 4.42
C LYS A 248 -22.69 4.74 2.90
N MET A 249 -21.70 5.43 2.35
CA MET A 249 -21.44 5.44 0.90
C MET A 249 -21.04 4.05 0.39
N ALA A 250 -20.15 3.34 1.10
CA ALA A 250 -19.77 1.97 0.77
C ALA A 250 -20.98 1.01 0.81
N LEU A 251 -21.81 1.11 1.84
CA LEU A 251 -23.04 0.30 1.96
C LEU A 251 -24.04 0.58 0.83
N LYS A 252 -24.19 1.85 0.45
CA LYS A 252 -25.03 2.26 -0.68
C LYS A 252 -24.51 1.68 -1.98
N ALA A 253 -23.21 1.79 -2.25
CA ALA A 253 -22.59 1.23 -3.45
C ALA A 253 -22.74 -0.31 -3.49
N ALA A 254 -22.56 -0.99 -2.36
CA ALA A 254 -22.73 -2.44 -2.25
C ALA A 254 -24.19 -2.93 -2.24
N ASN A 255 -25.18 -2.01 -2.27
CA ASN A 255 -26.61 -2.31 -2.09
C ASN A 255 -26.90 -3.13 -0.81
N MET A 256 -26.17 -2.82 0.27
CA MET A 256 -26.28 -3.48 1.57
C MET A 256 -26.86 -2.53 2.62
N LYS A 257 -27.65 -3.08 3.55
CA LYS A 257 -28.08 -2.40 4.76
C LYS A 257 -27.59 -3.17 5.97
N VAL A 258 -27.06 -2.44 6.95
CA VAL A 258 -26.52 -2.96 8.18
C VAL A 258 -27.27 -2.32 9.34
N GLU A 259 -27.87 -3.15 10.19
CA GLU A 259 -28.64 -2.73 11.36
C GLU A 259 -28.11 -3.43 12.61
N LEU A 260 -28.00 -2.68 13.70
CA LEU A 260 -27.62 -3.22 15.00
C LEU A 260 -28.88 -3.68 15.73
N THR A 261 -29.03 -5.00 15.93
CA THR A 261 -30.23 -5.61 16.51
C THR A 261 -29.89 -6.52 17.69
N GLY A 262 -30.87 -6.82 18.55
CA GLY A 262 -30.73 -7.85 19.56
C GLY A 262 -31.13 -9.23 19.04
N ALA A 263 -30.38 -10.27 19.38
CA ALA A 263 -30.79 -11.67 19.20
C ALA A 263 -30.49 -12.47 20.47
N LEU A 264 -31.32 -13.47 20.78
CA LEU A 264 -31.06 -14.40 21.88
C LEU A 264 -29.93 -15.36 21.47
N GLY A 265 -28.95 -15.55 22.35
CA GLY A 265 -27.82 -16.42 22.09
C GLY A 265 -27.22 -17.05 23.34
N LYS A 266 -26.53 -18.17 23.16
CA LYS A 266 -25.77 -18.88 24.19
C LYS A 266 -24.28 -18.65 23.92
N LYS A 267 -23.51 -18.25 24.95
CA LYS A 267 -22.06 -18.03 24.82
C LYS A 267 -21.25 -19.32 25.01
N THR A 268 -21.82 -20.33 25.66
CA THR A 268 -21.14 -21.59 25.94
C THR A 268 -22.06 -22.77 25.66
N ARG A 269 -21.46 -23.92 25.31
CA ARG A 269 -22.18 -25.16 25.00
C ARG A 269 -23.10 -25.64 26.13
N PHE A 270 -22.75 -25.37 27.39
CA PHE A 270 -23.50 -25.82 28.58
C PHE A 270 -24.51 -24.80 29.10
N GLN A 271 -24.59 -23.62 28.49
CA GLN A 271 -25.55 -22.60 28.89
C GLN A 271 -26.97 -23.02 28.52
N THR A 272 -27.84 -23.17 29.51
CA THR A 272 -29.21 -23.61 29.30
C THR A 272 -30.13 -22.47 28.82
N LYS A 273 -29.96 -21.27 29.39
CA LYS A 273 -30.79 -20.09 29.11
C LYS A 273 -30.13 -19.17 28.09
N GLU A 274 -30.88 -18.76 27.07
CA GLU A 274 -30.43 -17.76 26.11
C GLU A 274 -30.48 -16.36 26.72
N VAL A 275 -29.49 -15.54 26.41
CA VAL A 275 -29.41 -14.15 26.88
C VAL A 275 -29.42 -13.24 25.65
N ALA A 276 -30.01 -12.06 25.77
CA ALA A 276 -29.97 -11.06 24.72
C ALA A 276 -28.52 -10.67 24.42
N GLN A 277 -28.12 -10.80 23.16
CA GLN A 277 -26.82 -10.42 22.64
C GLN A 277 -27.01 -9.39 21.54
N LEU A 278 -26.05 -8.47 21.44
CA LEU A 278 -26.00 -7.50 20.38
C LEU A 278 -25.47 -8.18 19.11
N THR A 279 -26.22 -8.06 18.03
CA THR A 279 -25.92 -8.70 16.74
C THR A 279 -26.04 -7.69 15.63
N VAL A 280 -25.30 -7.90 14.55
CA VAL A 280 -25.41 -7.09 13.34
C VAL A 280 -26.25 -7.87 12.33
N ARG A 281 -27.40 -7.30 11.94
CA ARG A 281 -28.23 -7.81 10.86
C ARG A 281 -27.80 -7.16 9.56
N VAL A 282 -27.43 -7.98 8.58
CA VAL A 282 -27.10 -7.54 7.23
C VAL A 282 -28.22 -7.96 6.30
N SER A 283 -28.69 -7.04 5.47
CA SER A 283 -29.63 -7.32 4.38
C SER A 283 -29.06 -6.80 3.06
N VAL A 284 -29.20 -7.60 2.01
CA VAL A 284 -28.77 -7.25 0.66
C VAL A 284 -30.03 -7.10 -0.17
N ALA A 285 -30.19 -5.99 -0.89
CA ALA A 285 -31.31 -5.86 -1.81
C ALA A 285 -31.14 -6.88 -2.94
N GLU A 286 -32.11 -7.78 -3.14
CA GLU A 286 -32.06 -8.79 -4.20
C GLU A 286 -32.11 -8.10 -5.57
N ASN A 287 -30.94 -7.91 -6.18
CA ASN A 287 -30.80 -7.68 -7.61
C ASN A 287 -29.80 -8.71 -8.15
N ASN A 288 -30.33 -9.73 -8.85
CA ASN A 288 -29.63 -10.72 -9.70
C ASN A 288 -28.17 -11.09 -9.32
N ARG A 289 -27.93 -11.55 -8.09
CA ARG A 289 -26.71 -12.31 -7.78
C ARG A 289 -27.03 -13.80 -7.81
N THR A 290 -26.80 -14.44 -8.96
CA THR A 290 -26.64 -15.90 -9.03
C THR A 290 -25.34 -16.28 -8.32
N SER A 291 -25.41 -16.51 -7.01
CA SER A 291 -24.36 -17.22 -6.30
C SER A 291 -24.97 -18.07 -5.20
N VAL A 292 -24.99 -19.37 -5.45
CA VAL A 292 -25.31 -20.42 -4.49
C VAL A 292 -24.36 -20.30 -3.31
N ILE A 293 -24.88 -19.90 -2.15
CA ILE A 293 -24.14 -20.02 -0.89
C ILE A 293 -24.15 -21.52 -0.54
N PRO A 294 -23.01 -22.18 -0.33
CA PRO A 294 -23.00 -23.55 0.18
C PRO A 294 -23.59 -23.54 1.58
N THR A 295 -24.77 -24.14 1.73
CA THR A 295 -25.32 -24.46 3.04
C THR A 295 -24.37 -25.42 3.73
N VAL A 296 -23.72 -24.95 4.80
CA VAL A 296 -23.08 -25.86 5.76
C VAL A 296 -24.23 -26.64 6.40
N GLN A 297 -24.35 -27.91 6.01
CA GLN A 297 -25.27 -28.82 6.67
C GLN A 297 -24.81 -29.07 8.12
N PRO A 298 -25.77 -29.25 9.05
CA PRO A 298 -25.53 -29.33 10.48
C PRO A 298 -24.64 -30.50 10.91
#